data_AF-A0A969IRA3-F1
#
_entry.id   AF-A0A969IRA3-F1
#
_cell.length_a   1.000
_cell.length_b   1.000
_cell.length_c   1.000
_cell.angle_alpha   90.00
_cell.angle_beta   90.00
_cell.angle_gamma   90.00
#
_symmetry.space_group_name_H-M   'P 1'
#
loop_
_entity.id
_entity.type
_entity.pdbx_description
1 polymer ?
#
loop_
_entity_poly.entity_id
_entity_poly.type
_entity_poly.pdbx_seq_one_letter_code
_entity_poly.pdbx_strand_id
1 'polypeptide(L)'
;MQKRNSTAIKISISLRAEADVALVQNPNDQFSMCMLGFALACNGRVADGQRYSLESLKLSPLVPEPCLYAIALGSYFEGNFADAASSFARVAGTFDDALACQAASLWNLGQADAARDAMQRFMTLKRQKMAEYPGDDVEKWRSYLLRLIPISDPASLEKLFEGFRNAGLPV
;
A
#
# COMPACT_ATOMS: atom_id res chain seq x y z
N MET A 1 13.43 12.20 14.42
CA MET A 1 12.42 11.73 13.45
C MET A 1 12.60 12.23 12.01
N GLN A 2 13.26 13.36 11.74
CA GLN A 2 13.23 14.03 10.42
C GLN A 2 14.03 13.38 9.26
N LYS A 3 14.97 12.46 9.54
CA LYS A 3 15.83 11.84 8.50
C LYS A 3 15.20 10.62 7.78
N ARG A 4 14.22 9.92 8.39
CA ARG A 4 13.70 8.64 7.85
C ARG A 4 12.59 8.82 6.82
N ASN A 5 11.77 9.87 6.94
CA ASN A 5 10.82 10.23 5.88
C ASN A 5 11.53 10.63 4.58
N SER A 6 12.79 11.08 4.64
CA SER A 6 13.58 11.43 3.44
C SER A 6 13.75 10.26 2.48
N THR A 7 13.82 9.01 2.95
CA THR A 7 14.00 7.84 2.07
C THR A 7 12.69 7.46 1.37
N ALA A 8 11.56 7.40 2.08
CA ALA A 8 10.25 7.14 1.48
C ALA A 8 9.86 8.23 0.46
N ILE A 9 10.15 9.49 0.79
CA ILE A 9 10.02 10.63 -0.13
C ILE A 9 10.86 10.43 -1.39
N LYS A 10 12.13 10.04 -1.27
CA LYS A 10 13.01 9.81 -2.43
C LYS A 10 12.50 8.67 -3.32
N ILE A 11 12.06 7.56 -2.73
CA ILE A 11 11.56 6.40 -3.48
C ILE A 11 10.31 6.78 -4.28
N SER A 12 9.32 7.39 -3.62
CA SER A 12 8.06 7.79 -4.26
C SER A 12 8.26 8.87 -5.35
N ILE A 13 9.21 9.79 -5.16
CA ILE A 13 9.58 10.77 -6.19
C ILE A 13 10.27 10.11 -7.39
N SER A 14 11.24 9.23 -7.16
CA SER A 14 11.95 8.54 -8.26
C SER A 14 10.99 7.70 -9.08
N LEU A 15 10.12 6.93 -8.41
CA LEU A 15 9.15 6.07 -9.06
C LEU A 15 8.21 6.86 -9.98
N ARG A 16 7.74 8.03 -9.52
CA ARG A 16 6.94 8.93 -10.35
C ARG A 16 7.72 9.41 -11.56
N ALA A 17 8.95 9.90 -11.38
CA ALA A 17 9.75 10.45 -12.47
C ALA A 17 10.04 9.41 -13.57
N GLU A 18 10.33 8.17 -13.19
CA GLU A 18 10.55 7.07 -14.12
C GLU A 18 9.26 6.70 -14.88
N ALA A 19 8.12 6.63 -14.19
CA ALA A 19 6.84 6.37 -14.82
C ALA A 19 6.42 7.50 -15.78
N ASP A 20 6.67 8.76 -15.42
CA ASP A 20 6.40 9.92 -16.28
C ASP A 20 7.21 9.81 -17.60
N VAL A 21 8.50 9.44 -17.53
CA VAL A 21 9.34 9.24 -18.73
C VAL A 21 8.82 8.09 -19.60
N ALA A 22 8.42 6.97 -18.99
CA ALA A 22 7.91 5.81 -19.73
C ALA A 22 6.60 6.14 -20.46
N LEU A 23 5.70 6.89 -19.81
CA LEU A 23 4.41 7.28 -20.40
C LEU A 23 4.54 8.32 -21.53
N VAL A 24 5.64 9.10 -21.57
CA VAL A 24 5.96 9.93 -22.75
C VAL A 24 6.26 9.06 -23.98
N GLN A 25 6.92 7.91 -23.78
CA GLN A 25 7.27 7.00 -24.88
C GLN A 25 6.08 6.13 -25.30
N ASN A 26 5.32 5.63 -24.34
CA ASN A 26 4.10 4.86 -24.58
C ASN A 26 3.00 5.30 -23.60
N PRO A 27 2.10 6.22 -24.03
CA PRO A 27 1.03 6.71 -23.18
C PRO A 27 0.06 5.65 -22.69
N ASN A 28 0.02 4.48 -23.34
CA ASN A 28 -0.83 3.34 -23.01
C ASN A 28 -0.07 2.22 -22.27
N ASP A 29 1.14 2.49 -21.76
CA ASP A 29 1.88 1.52 -20.97
C ASP A 29 1.21 1.29 -19.61
N GLN A 30 0.48 0.18 -19.51
CA GLN A 30 -0.37 -0.15 -18.37
C GLN A 30 0.42 -0.27 -17.07
N PHE A 31 1.62 -0.84 -17.14
CA PHE A 31 2.46 -1.02 -15.97
C PHE A 31 2.94 0.33 -15.43
N SER A 32 3.43 1.21 -16.31
CA SER A 32 3.84 2.56 -15.94
C SER A 32 2.67 3.39 -15.39
N MET A 33 1.47 3.27 -15.96
CA MET A 33 0.27 3.89 -15.38
C MET A 33 0.00 3.41 -13.95
N CYS A 34 0.13 2.10 -13.70
CA CYS A 34 -0.03 1.52 -12.36
C CYS A 34 1.00 2.07 -11.38
N MET A 35 2.28 2.08 -11.77
CA MET A 35 3.37 2.54 -10.91
C MET A 35 3.25 4.04 -10.61
N LEU A 36 2.83 4.83 -11.61
CA LEU A 36 2.47 6.23 -11.40
C LEU A 36 1.30 6.37 -10.43
N GLY A 37 0.26 5.56 -10.60
CA GLY A 37 -0.90 5.54 -9.73
C GLY A 37 -0.54 5.28 -8.25
N PHE A 38 0.27 4.26 -8.02
CA PHE A 38 0.83 3.95 -6.70
C PHE A 38 1.68 5.08 -6.12
N ALA A 39 2.59 5.65 -6.92
CA ALA A 39 3.45 6.75 -6.49
C ALA A 39 2.65 8.01 -6.12
N LEU A 40 1.60 8.31 -6.89
CA LEU A 40 0.70 9.44 -6.62
C LEU A 40 -0.10 9.23 -5.35
N ALA A 41 -0.64 8.03 -5.12
CA ALA A 41 -1.35 7.68 -3.88
C ALA A 41 -0.43 7.83 -2.66
N CYS A 42 0.80 7.32 -2.71
CA CYS A 42 1.79 7.46 -1.63
C CYS A 42 2.19 8.94 -1.37
N ASN A 43 2.04 9.82 -2.36
CA ASN A 43 2.34 11.24 -2.27
C ASN A 43 1.09 12.11 -1.96
N GLY A 44 -0.01 11.51 -1.52
CA GLY A 44 -1.24 12.22 -1.15
C GLY A 44 -2.09 12.69 -2.34
N ARG A 45 -1.65 12.45 -3.58
CA ARG A 45 -2.43 12.72 -4.81
C ARG A 45 -3.33 11.52 -5.14
N VAL A 46 -4.14 11.12 -4.17
CA VAL A 46 -4.90 9.87 -4.20
C VAL A 46 -5.83 9.78 -5.40
N ALA A 47 -6.64 10.81 -5.67
CA ALA A 47 -7.60 10.82 -6.77
C ALA A 47 -6.91 10.72 -8.15
N ASP A 48 -5.78 11.41 -8.34
CA ASP A 48 -4.99 11.29 -9.56
C ASP A 48 -4.41 9.88 -9.71
N GLY A 49 -3.93 9.31 -8.60
CA GLY A 49 -3.37 7.96 -8.58
C GLY A 49 -4.40 6.90 -8.96
N GLN A 50 -5.57 6.97 -8.34
CA GLN A 50 -6.75 6.14 -8.63
C GLN A 50 -7.14 6.22 -10.11
N ARG A 51 -7.18 7.43 -10.69
CA ARG A 51 -7.48 7.62 -12.11
C ARG A 51 -6.54 6.82 -13.02
N TYR A 52 -5.22 6.93 -12.82
CA TYR A 52 -4.24 6.19 -13.63
C TYR A 52 -4.32 4.68 -13.41
N SER A 53 -4.46 4.23 -12.16
CA SER A 53 -4.58 2.80 -11.86
C SER A 53 -5.85 2.17 -12.43
N LEU A 54 -6.98 2.87 -12.43
CA LEU A 54 -8.21 2.39 -13.06
C LEU A 54 -8.17 2.46 -14.58
N GLU A 55 -7.47 3.45 -15.15
CA GLU A 55 -7.27 3.54 -16.60
C GLU A 55 -6.43 2.37 -17.12
N SER A 56 -5.39 1.96 -16.37
CA SER A 56 -4.61 0.76 -16.74
C SER A 56 -5.47 -0.50 -16.77
N LEU A 57 -6.42 -0.65 -15.84
CA LEU A 57 -7.37 -1.75 -15.79
C LEU A 57 -8.33 -1.77 -16.99
N LYS A 58 -8.72 -0.61 -17.52
CA LYS A 58 -9.56 -0.53 -18.72
C LYS A 58 -8.81 -1.00 -19.97
N LEU A 59 -7.50 -0.77 -20.03
CA LEU A 59 -6.68 -1.15 -21.17
C LEU A 59 -6.39 -2.66 -21.23
N SER A 60 -6.33 -3.35 -20.09
CA SER A 60 -6.24 -4.81 -20.03
C SER A 60 -6.95 -5.36 -18.80
N PRO A 61 -7.94 -6.27 -18.95
CA PRO A 61 -8.56 -6.95 -17.82
C PRO A 61 -7.59 -7.88 -17.07
N LEU A 62 -6.48 -8.27 -17.70
CA LEU A 62 -5.45 -9.14 -17.13
C LEU A 62 -4.35 -8.30 -16.45
N VAL A 63 -4.74 -7.27 -15.69
CA VAL A 63 -3.77 -6.40 -15.04
C VAL A 63 -2.84 -7.19 -14.12
N PRO A 64 -1.53 -6.91 -14.13
CA PRO A 64 -0.60 -7.46 -13.17
C PRO A 64 -1.02 -7.15 -11.72
N GLU A 65 -0.72 -8.07 -10.80
CA GLU A 65 -1.03 -7.93 -9.37
C GLU A 65 -0.52 -6.62 -8.73
N PRO A 66 0.66 -6.05 -9.11
CA PRO A 66 1.05 -4.70 -8.66
C PRO A 66 0.01 -3.61 -8.95
N CYS A 67 -0.71 -3.71 -10.08
CA CYS A 67 -1.77 -2.75 -10.43
C CYS A 67 -2.96 -2.89 -9.48
N LEU A 68 -3.35 -4.13 -9.17
CA LEU A 68 -4.44 -4.40 -8.22
C LEU A 68 -4.08 -3.91 -6.82
N TYR A 69 -2.81 -4.05 -6.42
CA TYR A 69 -2.33 -3.47 -5.16
C TYR A 69 -2.43 -1.94 -5.17
N ALA A 70 -2.01 -1.27 -6.25
CA ALA A 70 -2.10 0.19 -6.37
C ALA A 70 -3.55 0.69 -6.30
N ILE A 71 -4.49 0.00 -6.96
CA ILE A 71 -5.92 0.29 -6.89
C ILE A 71 -6.42 0.11 -5.44
N ALA A 72 -6.08 -0.99 -4.78
CA ALA A 72 -6.49 -1.28 -3.41
C ALA A 72 -6.03 -0.19 -2.43
N LEU A 73 -4.78 0.27 -2.59
CA LEU A 73 -4.21 1.35 -1.78
C LEU A 73 -4.90 2.69 -2.04
N GLY A 74 -5.20 3.00 -3.30
CA GLY A 74 -6.01 4.16 -3.67
C GLY A 74 -7.39 4.13 -3.00
N SER A 75 -8.12 3.01 -3.13
CA SER A 75 -9.42 2.81 -2.48
C SER A 75 -9.35 2.98 -0.96
N TYR A 76 -8.29 2.48 -0.32
CA TYR A 76 -8.09 2.65 1.12
C TYR A 76 -7.99 4.13 1.51
N PHE A 77 -7.17 4.91 0.80
CA PHE A 77 -6.99 6.31 1.11
C PHE A 77 -8.22 7.15 0.83
N GLU A 78 -9.03 6.81 -0.19
CA GLU A 78 -10.33 7.42 -0.44
C GLU A 78 -11.40 7.05 0.61
N GLY A 79 -11.14 6.05 1.47
CA GLY A 79 -12.10 5.57 2.45
C GLY A 79 -13.07 4.51 1.91
N ASN A 80 -12.84 4.01 0.70
CA ASN A 80 -13.57 2.90 0.10
C ASN A 80 -13.07 1.57 0.68
N PHE A 81 -13.24 1.39 2.00
CA PHE A 81 -12.60 0.31 2.75
C PHE A 81 -13.09 -1.09 2.37
N ALA A 82 -14.33 -1.23 1.90
CA ALA A 82 -14.87 -2.51 1.42
C ALA A 82 -14.11 -3.00 0.17
N ASP A 83 -13.93 -2.11 -0.80
CA ASP A 83 -13.20 -2.41 -2.04
C ASP A 83 -11.71 -2.64 -1.75
N ALA A 84 -11.13 -1.84 -0.84
CA ALA A 84 -9.76 -2.02 -0.38
C ALA A 84 -9.56 -3.40 0.27
N ALA A 85 -10.42 -3.78 1.23
CA ALA A 85 -10.32 -5.06 1.92
C ALA A 85 -10.40 -6.25 0.94
N SER A 86 -11.36 -6.21 0.01
CA SER A 86 -11.54 -7.24 -1.03
C SER A 86 -10.31 -7.31 -1.95
N SER A 87 -9.81 -6.16 -2.41
CA SER A 87 -8.68 -6.10 -3.34
C SER A 87 -7.37 -6.53 -2.70
N PHE A 88 -7.11 -6.13 -1.45
CA PHE A 88 -5.94 -6.59 -0.70
C PHE A 88 -5.98 -8.10 -0.43
N ALA A 89 -7.16 -8.66 -0.12
CA ALA A 89 -7.31 -10.11 0.04
C ALA A 89 -6.92 -10.88 -1.23
N ARG A 90 -7.24 -10.35 -2.41
CA ARG A 90 -6.92 -10.98 -3.70
C ARG A 90 -5.41 -11.01 -4.00
N VAL A 91 -4.67 -10.01 -3.55
CA VAL A 91 -3.22 -9.89 -3.84
C VAL A 91 -2.32 -10.33 -2.68
N ALA A 92 -2.91 -10.77 -1.56
CA ALA A 92 -2.20 -11.24 -0.37
C ALA A 92 -1.31 -12.48 -0.59
N GLY A 93 -1.56 -13.26 -1.64
CA GLY A 93 -0.68 -14.38 -2.03
C GLY A 93 0.67 -13.92 -2.58
N THR A 94 0.72 -12.72 -3.16
CA THR A 94 1.91 -12.15 -3.82
C THR A 94 2.58 -11.11 -2.95
N PHE A 95 1.79 -10.25 -2.29
CA PHE A 95 2.28 -9.20 -1.40
C PHE A 95 1.85 -9.50 0.03
N ASP A 96 2.78 -10.00 0.83
CA ASP A 96 2.51 -10.33 2.23
C ASP A 96 1.91 -9.12 3.00
N ASP A 97 2.38 -7.89 2.74
CA ASP A 97 1.91 -6.66 3.39
C ASP A 97 0.49 -6.25 2.98
N ALA A 98 -0.07 -6.85 1.92
CA ALA A 98 -1.49 -6.72 1.64
C ALA A 98 -2.36 -7.33 2.75
N LEU A 99 -1.88 -8.32 3.52
CA LEU A 99 -2.61 -8.81 4.71
C LEU A 99 -2.73 -7.73 5.79
N ALA A 100 -1.66 -6.95 6.02
CA ALA A 100 -1.70 -5.83 6.95
C ALA A 100 -2.65 -4.73 6.45
N CYS A 101 -2.62 -4.42 5.15
CA CYS A 101 -3.51 -3.43 4.54
C CYS A 101 -4.98 -3.88 4.53
N GLN A 102 -5.24 -5.17 4.31
CA GLN A 102 -6.55 -5.78 4.47
C GLN A 102 -7.03 -5.63 5.91
N ALA A 103 -6.19 -5.94 6.90
CA ALA A 103 -6.53 -5.81 8.31
C ALA A 103 -6.90 -4.36 8.67
N ALA A 104 -6.12 -3.37 8.22
CA ALA A 104 -6.46 -1.95 8.39
C ALA A 104 -7.80 -1.58 7.74
N SER A 105 -8.09 -2.12 6.55
CA SER A 105 -9.36 -1.89 5.85
C SER A 105 -10.54 -2.48 6.61
N LEU A 106 -10.42 -3.72 7.09
CA LEU A 106 -11.43 -4.41 7.90
C LEU A 106 -11.70 -3.68 9.23
N TRP A 107 -10.65 -3.15 9.87
CA TRP A 107 -10.81 -2.34 11.07
C TRP A 107 -11.69 -1.11 10.82
N ASN A 108 -11.41 -0.37 9.75
CA ASN A 108 -12.16 0.82 9.38
C ASN A 108 -13.62 0.53 8.96
N LEU A 109 -13.93 -0.73 8.60
CA LEU A 109 -15.30 -1.21 8.39
C LEU A 109 -16.04 -1.60 9.68
N GLY A 110 -15.39 -1.50 10.84
CA GLY A 110 -15.92 -1.97 12.12
C GLY A 110 -15.84 -3.50 12.30
N GLN A 111 -15.14 -4.21 11.43
CA GLN A 111 -14.99 -5.67 11.49
C GLN A 111 -13.76 -6.06 12.32
N ALA A 112 -13.77 -5.68 13.60
CA ALA A 112 -12.59 -5.76 14.48
C ALA A 112 -11.99 -7.18 14.59
N ASP A 113 -12.82 -8.22 14.71
CA ASP A 113 -12.31 -9.60 14.84
C ASP A 113 -11.65 -10.09 13.56
N ALA A 114 -12.23 -9.80 12.40
CA ALA A 114 -11.64 -10.13 11.11
C ALA A 114 -10.34 -9.34 10.85
N ALA A 115 -10.29 -8.07 11.30
CA ALA A 115 -9.09 -7.26 11.23
C ALA A 115 -7.93 -7.86 12.03
N ARG A 116 -8.21 -8.27 13.28
CA ARG A 116 -7.21 -8.93 14.15
C ARG A 116 -6.74 -10.26 13.58
N ASP A 117 -7.65 -11.08 13.03
CA ASP A 117 -7.27 -12.34 12.37
C ASP A 117 -6.33 -12.09 11.18
N ALA A 118 -6.68 -11.17 10.28
CA ALA A 118 -5.84 -10.82 9.14
C ALA A 118 -4.46 -10.30 9.57
N MET A 119 -4.40 -9.45 10.61
CA MET A 119 -3.13 -8.97 11.15
C MET A 119 -2.30 -10.09 11.79
N GLN A 120 -2.93 -11.01 12.52
CA GLN A 120 -2.25 -12.16 13.11
C GLN A 120 -1.65 -13.07 12.03
N ARG A 121 -2.34 -13.23 10.90
CA ARG A 121 -1.83 -13.98 9.73
C ARG A 121 -0.62 -13.29 9.12
N PHE A 122 -0.66 -11.96 8.94
CA PHE A 122 0.51 -11.17 8.53
C PHE A 122 1.71 -11.38 9.48
N MET A 123 1.48 -11.24 10.78
CA MET A 123 2.54 -11.36 11.79
C MET A 123 3.14 -12.77 11.83
N THR A 124 2.31 -13.80 11.71
CA THR A 124 2.75 -15.20 11.64
C THR A 124 3.63 -15.43 10.41
N LEU A 125 3.21 -14.91 9.25
CA LEU A 125 3.97 -15.00 8.01
C LEU A 125 5.32 -14.28 8.10
N LYS A 126 5.36 -13.09 8.71
CA LYS A 126 6.59 -12.33 8.91
C LYS A 126 7.55 -12.98 9.87
N ARG A 127 7.05 -13.62 10.94
CA ARG A 127 7.88 -14.43 11.84
C ARG A 127 8.58 -15.58 11.13
N GLN A 128 7.96 -16.14 10.09
CA GLN A 128 8.52 -17.26 9.31
C GLN A 128 9.48 -16.79 8.20
N LYS A 129 9.16 -15.69 7.52
CA LYS A 129 9.88 -15.25 6.31
C LYS A 129 10.99 -14.23 6.57
N MET A 130 10.90 -13.43 7.64
CA MET A 130 11.89 -12.38 7.88
C MET A 130 13.13 -12.95 8.56
N ALA A 131 14.31 -12.61 8.03
CA ALA A 131 15.58 -12.94 8.67
C ALA A 131 15.73 -12.29 10.05
N GLU A 132 15.22 -11.06 10.21
CA GLU A 132 15.15 -10.36 11.49
C GLU A 132 13.70 -9.91 11.73
N TYR A 133 13.00 -10.62 12.62
CA TYR A 133 11.63 -10.28 12.99
C TYR A 133 11.62 -9.10 13.99
N PRO A 134 10.85 -8.02 13.75
CA PRO A 134 10.88 -6.84 14.61
C PRO A 134 10.37 -7.02 16.04
N GLY A 135 9.57 -8.07 16.33
CA GLY A 135 8.94 -8.22 17.64
C GLY A 135 7.98 -7.06 17.93
N ASP A 136 8.15 -6.43 19.09
CA ASP A 136 7.37 -5.26 19.53
C ASP A 136 8.09 -3.92 19.22
N ASP A 137 9.18 -3.94 18.44
CA ASP A 137 9.92 -2.73 18.07
C ASP A 137 9.16 -1.91 17.01
N VAL A 138 8.48 -0.86 17.49
CA VAL A 138 7.70 0.08 16.69
C VAL A 138 8.51 0.71 15.55
N GLU A 139 9.75 1.11 15.82
CA GLU A 139 10.55 1.82 14.83
C GLU A 139 11.05 0.89 13.72
N LYS A 140 11.34 -0.38 14.05
CA LYS A 140 11.65 -1.40 13.05
C LYS A 140 10.45 -1.72 12.17
N TRP A 141 9.24 -1.86 12.74
CA TRP A 141 8.03 -2.06 11.93
C TRP A 141 7.75 -0.88 11.00
N ARG A 142 7.78 0.36 11.51
CA ARG A 142 7.61 1.56 10.69
C ARG A 142 8.63 1.63 9.56
N SER A 143 9.91 1.38 9.87
CA SER A 143 10.96 1.38 8.85
C SER A 143 10.79 0.26 7.82
N TYR A 144 10.26 -0.89 8.21
CA TYR A 144 9.97 -2.00 7.30
C TYR A 144 8.84 -1.64 6.35
N LEU A 145 7.71 -1.18 6.89
CA LEU A 145 6.51 -0.82 6.11
C LEU A 145 6.78 0.32 5.14
N LEU A 146 7.52 1.36 5.56
CA LEU A 146 7.86 2.49 4.68
C LEU A 146 8.80 2.14 3.53
N ARG A 147 9.47 0.98 3.56
CA ARG A 147 10.21 0.47 2.41
C ARG A 147 9.30 -0.20 1.38
N LEU A 148 8.16 -0.75 1.83
CA LEU A 148 7.18 -1.42 0.97
C LEU A 148 6.16 -0.42 0.42
N ILE A 149 5.68 0.47 1.28
CA ILE A 149 4.66 1.47 1.00
C ILE A 149 5.26 2.84 1.32
N PRO A 150 5.96 3.47 0.35
CA PRO A 150 6.77 4.67 0.58
C PRO A 150 5.90 5.93 0.65
N ILE A 151 4.97 5.96 1.60
CA ILE A 151 4.04 7.08 1.82
C ILE A 151 4.82 8.29 2.35
N SER A 152 4.72 9.40 1.64
CA SER A 152 5.33 10.68 2.01
C SER A 152 4.32 11.65 2.60
N ASP A 153 3.04 11.51 2.27
CA ASP A 153 1.96 12.33 2.81
C ASP A 153 1.67 11.96 4.28
N PRO A 154 1.84 12.89 5.24
CA PRO A 154 1.67 12.59 6.65
C PRO A 154 0.26 12.14 7.04
N ALA A 155 -0.78 12.67 6.39
CA ALA A 155 -2.16 12.34 6.72
C ALA A 155 -2.49 10.90 6.28
N SER A 156 -2.11 10.54 5.05
CA SER A 156 -2.24 9.17 4.53
C SER A 156 -1.44 8.17 5.36
N LEU A 157 -0.22 8.56 5.78
CA LEU A 157 0.63 7.70 6.61
C LEU A 157 0.00 7.43 7.98
N GLU A 158 -0.46 8.47 8.68
CA GLU A 158 -1.10 8.28 9.99
C GLU A 158 -2.38 7.46 9.87
N LYS A 159 -3.22 7.72 8.86
CA LYS A 159 -4.45 6.94 8.61
C LYS A 159 -4.14 5.45 8.48
N LEU A 160 -3.13 5.09 7.70
CA LEU A 160 -2.74 3.70 7.51
C LEU A 160 -2.17 3.08 8.79
N PHE A 161 -1.28 3.80 9.49
CA PHE A 161 -0.66 3.32 10.72
C PHE A 161 -1.64 3.21 11.89
N GLU A 162 -2.62 4.10 12.00
CA GLU A 162 -3.73 3.97 12.93
C GLU A 162 -4.52 2.67 12.64
N GLY A 163 -4.83 2.39 11.38
CA GLY A 163 -5.48 1.14 10.97
C GLY A 163 -4.66 -0.10 11.34
N PHE A 164 -3.35 -0.08 11.11
CA PHE A 164 -2.45 -1.17 11.51
C PHE A 164 -2.40 -1.35 13.03
N ARG A 165 -2.27 -0.25 13.78
CA ARG A 165 -2.19 -0.26 15.24
C ARG A 165 -3.45 -0.85 15.86
N ASN A 166 -4.60 -0.38 15.40
CA ASN A 166 -5.87 -0.86 15.89
C ASN A 166 -6.16 -2.33 15.51
N ALA A 167 -5.61 -2.79 14.38
CA ALA A 167 -5.65 -4.19 13.99
C ALA A 167 -4.65 -5.09 14.74
N GLY A 168 -3.70 -4.52 15.50
CA GLY A 168 -2.79 -5.25 16.39
C GLY A 168 -1.31 -5.22 16.00
N LEU A 169 -0.89 -4.38 15.06
CA LEU A 169 0.52 -4.18 14.72
C LEU A 169 1.16 -3.09 15.61
N PRO A 170 2.35 -3.30 16.20
CA PRO A 170 2.99 -2.25 16.99
C PRO A 170 3.67 -1.23 16.07
N VAL A 171 2.92 -0.20 15.64
CA VAL A 171 3.36 0.93 14.78
C VAL A 171 2.80 2.28 15.18
#